data_AF-A0A1Y2IL29-F1
#
_entry.id   AF-A0A1Y2IL29-F1
#
_cell.length_a   1.000
_cell.length_b   1.000
_cell.length_c   1.000
_cell.angle_alpha   90.00
_cell.angle_beta   90.00
_cell.angle_gamma   90.00
#
_symmetry.space_group_name_H-M   'P 1'
#
loop_
_entity.id
_entity.type
_entity.pdbx_description
1 polymer ?
#
loop_
_entity_poly.entity_id
_entity_poly.type
_entity_poly.pdbx_seq_one_letter_code
_entity_poly.pdbx_strand_id
1 'polypeptide(L)'
;MASQAEEPQTSPATEVSSNDDGGFFSNILTPGSSLNPTFLLILDGAFGLLLVVLFSLFVITHWNIHLLFLMVIEGCLWASVKWFVHELQQAQTQEGASTSRGDATEKHASKPKTE
;
A
#
# COMPACT_ATOMS: atom_id res chain seq x y z
N MET A 1 -65.47 -25.15 21.80
CA MET A 1 -65.05 -23.73 21.76
C MET A 1 -64.26 -23.54 20.47
N ALA A 2 -64.87 -22.83 19.53
CA ALA A 2 -64.25 -22.35 18.31
C ALA A 2 -63.76 -20.91 18.52
N SER A 3 -62.69 -20.54 17.82
CA SER A 3 -62.23 -19.20 17.37
C SER A 3 -60.69 -19.21 17.37
N GLN A 4 -59.99 -19.24 16.22
CA GLN A 4 -59.86 -18.14 15.22
C GLN A 4 -59.12 -16.95 15.86
N ALA A 5 -58.07 -16.34 15.32
CA ALA A 5 -57.21 -16.47 14.14
C ALA A 5 -55.99 -15.56 14.42
N GLU A 6 -54.88 -15.76 13.70
CA GLU A 6 -54.13 -14.71 12.98
C GLU A 6 -52.73 -15.25 12.63
N GLU A 7 -52.57 -15.75 11.41
CA GLU A 7 -51.36 -15.45 10.64
C GLU A 7 -51.62 -14.09 9.97
N PRO A 8 -50.63 -13.20 9.85
CA PRO A 8 -49.91 -13.20 8.58
C PRO A 8 -48.42 -12.82 8.66
N GLN A 9 -47.75 -13.30 7.62
CA GLN A 9 -46.43 -12.99 7.08
C GLN A 9 -46.07 -11.50 7.08
N THR A 10 -44.78 -11.17 7.19
CA THR A 10 -44.01 -10.39 6.18
C THR A 10 -42.59 -10.08 6.68
N SER A 11 -41.59 -10.58 5.95
CA SER A 11 -40.26 -9.97 5.89
C SER A 11 -40.37 -8.66 5.10
N PRO A 12 -39.71 -7.57 5.51
CA PRO A 12 -38.55 -7.13 4.72
C PRO A 12 -37.45 -6.42 5.53
N ALA A 13 -36.23 -6.51 5.01
CA ALA A 13 -35.15 -5.53 5.14
C ALA A 13 -34.68 -5.14 6.57
N THR A 14 -33.68 -5.87 7.06
CA THR A 14 -32.50 -5.17 7.61
C THR A 14 -31.31 -5.59 6.76
N GLU A 15 -31.15 -4.85 5.67
CA GLU A 15 -29.89 -4.73 4.96
C GLU A 15 -28.83 -4.11 5.88
N VAL A 16 -27.59 -4.53 5.60
CA VAL A 16 -26.30 -3.91 5.97
C VAL A 16 -25.83 -4.06 7.42
N SER A 17 -25.05 -5.10 7.67
CA SER A 17 -23.60 -4.91 7.78
C SER A 17 -22.92 -6.25 7.60
N SER A 18 -22.70 -6.60 6.33
CA SER A 18 -21.76 -7.62 5.93
C SER A 18 -20.42 -7.37 6.61
N ASN A 19 -20.03 -8.25 7.53
CA ASN A 19 -18.64 -8.49 7.89
C ASN A 19 -17.91 -9.00 6.62
N ASP A 20 -17.60 -8.09 5.71
CA ASP A 20 -16.75 -8.28 4.52
C ASP A 20 -15.27 -8.07 4.90
N ASP A 21 -14.89 -8.30 6.15
CA ASP A 21 -13.51 -8.13 6.64
C ASP A 21 -12.53 -9.14 6.04
N GLY A 22 -13.04 -10.16 5.32
CA GLY A 22 -12.23 -11.14 4.59
C GLY A 22 -11.78 -10.68 3.19
N GLY A 23 -12.45 -9.70 2.58
CA GLY A 23 -12.18 -9.24 1.21
C GLY A 23 -11.04 -8.21 1.12
N PHE A 24 -11.01 -7.25 2.02
CA PHE A 24 -10.01 -6.17 2.05
C PHE A 24 -8.61 -6.68 2.41
N PHE A 25 -8.50 -7.58 3.39
CA PHE A 25 -7.23 -8.23 3.75
C PHE A 25 -6.74 -9.20 2.67
N SER A 26 -7.64 -9.94 2.00
CA SER A 26 -7.24 -10.86 0.92
C SER A 26 -6.76 -10.11 -0.33
N ASN A 27 -7.32 -8.92 -0.60
CA ASN A 27 -6.86 -8.06 -1.68
C ASN A 27 -5.52 -7.37 -1.37
N ILE A 28 -5.27 -6.99 -0.10
CA ILE A 28 -3.97 -6.45 0.36
C ILE A 28 -2.83 -7.48 0.30
N LEU A 29 -3.15 -8.77 0.45
CA LEU A 29 -2.20 -9.90 0.42
C LEU A 29 -2.02 -10.53 -0.97
N THR A 30 -2.71 -10.03 -2.00
CA THR A 30 -2.46 -10.46 -3.37
C THR A 30 -1.13 -9.84 -3.84
N PRO A 31 -0.16 -10.65 -4.33
CA PRO A 31 1.15 -10.14 -4.75
C PRO A 31 0.96 -9.14 -5.90
N GLY A 32 1.14 -7.85 -5.61
CA GLY A 32 0.93 -6.73 -6.54
C GLY A 32 0.09 -5.57 -5.99
N SER A 33 -0.74 -5.78 -4.97
CA SER A 33 -1.59 -4.70 -4.39
C SER A 33 -0.85 -3.79 -3.39
N SER A 34 0.31 -4.24 -2.88
CA SER A 34 1.17 -3.47 -1.97
C SER A 34 1.88 -2.27 -2.59
N LEU A 35 1.80 -2.11 -3.92
CA LEU A 35 2.37 -0.98 -4.67
C LEU A 35 1.38 0.21 -4.80
N ASN A 36 0.30 0.21 -4.00
CA ASN A 36 -0.62 1.34 -3.99
C ASN A 36 -0.02 2.52 -3.19
N PRO A 37 0.13 3.72 -3.78
CA PRO A 37 0.73 4.88 -3.10
C PRO A 37 -0.03 5.31 -1.83
N THR A 38 -1.28 4.87 -1.67
CA THR A 38 -2.09 5.12 -0.47
C THR A 38 -1.53 4.43 0.76
N PHE A 39 -1.01 3.19 0.64
CA PHE A 39 -0.46 2.48 1.80
C PHE A 39 0.80 3.16 2.35
N LEU A 40 1.66 3.63 1.44
CA LEU A 40 2.87 4.37 1.78
C LEU A 40 2.56 5.69 2.48
N LEU A 41 1.48 6.37 2.08
CA LEU A 41 1.02 7.60 2.73
C LEU A 41 0.49 7.34 4.14
N ILE A 42 -0.25 6.24 4.34
CA ILE A 42 -0.70 5.83 5.69
C ILE A 42 0.49 5.49 6.58
N LEU A 43 1.48 4.77 6.04
CA LEU A 43 2.70 4.41 6.76
C LEU A 43 3.52 5.64 7.15
N ASP A 44 3.69 6.60 6.24
CA ASP A 44 4.32 7.90 6.50
C ASP A 44 3.60 8.67 7.62
N GLY A 45 2.26 8.71 7.56
CA GLY A 45 1.43 9.30 8.61
C GLY A 45 1.57 8.60 9.97
N ALA A 46 1.63 7.27 9.98
CA ALA A 46 1.81 6.48 11.20
C ALA A 46 3.19 6.72 11.85
N PHE A 47 4.25 6.76 11.05
CA PHE A 47 5.60 7.12 11.50
C PHE A 47 5.66 8.55 12.03
N GLY A 48 5.11 9.53 11.30
CA GLY A 48 5.02 10.91 11.77
C GLY A 48 4.27 11.04 13.09
N LEU A 49 3.15 10.32 13.26
CA LEU A 49 2.40 10.30 14.51
C LEU A 49 3.20 9.66 15.65
N LEU A 50 3.92 8.57 15.38
CA LEU A 50 4.82 7.93 16.33
C LEU A 50 5.94 8.89 16.76
N LEU A 51 6.57 9.59 15.81
CA LEU A 51 7.62 10.57 16.07
C LEU A 51 7.09 11.73 16.92
N VAL A 52 5.88 12.23 16.64
CA VAL A 52 5.23 13.27 17.46
C VAL A 52 5.02 12.79 18.90
N VAL A 53 4.53 11.56 19.08
CA VAL A 53 4.35 10.96 20.40
C VAL A 53 5.71 10.81 21.11
N LEU A 54 6.73 10.28 20.43
CA LEU A 54 8.09 10.14 20.98
C LEU A 54 8.70 11.50 21.34
N PHE A 55 8.50 12.52 20.51
CA PHE A 55 8.98 13.88 20.76
C PHE A 55 8.28 14.51 21.97
N SER A 56 6.95 14.33 22.08
CA SER A 56 6.19 14.79 23.23
C SER A 56 6.66 14.11 24.52
N LEU A 57 6.88 12.80 24.49
CA LEU A 57 7.46 12.04 25.60
C LEU A 57 8.89 12.48 25.93
N PHE A 58 9.71 12.81 24.93
CA PHE A 58 11.08 13.29 25.12
C PHE A 58 11.14 14.59 25.92
N VAL A 59 10.24 15.53 25.62
CA VAL A 59 10.12 16.79 26.36
C VAL A 59 9.64 16.56 27.79
N ILE A 60 8.63 15.70 27.99
CA ILE A 60 8.06 15.42 29.31
C ILE A 60 9.06 14.67 30.21
N THR A 61 9.85 13.75 29.65
CA THR A 61 10.68 12.81 30.42
C THR A 61 12.11 13.32 30.68
N HIS A 62 12.37 14.62 30.46
CA HIS A 62 13.61 15.26 30.90
C HIS A 62 14.88 14.74 30.20
N TRP A 63 14.92 14.77 28.86
CA TRP A 63 16.13 14.50 28.04
C TRP A 63 16.82 13.14 28.30
N ASN A 64 16.03 12.07 28.35
CA ASN A 64 16.58 10.72 28.48
C ASN A 64 17.27 10.26 27.17
N ILE A 65 18.53 9.83 27.26
CA ILE A 65 19.31 9.33 26.10
C ILE A 65 18.61 8.18 25.37
N HIS A 66 17.81 7.36 26.06
CA HIS A 66 17.07 6.26 25.45
C HIS A 66 16.05 6.77 24.43
N LEU A 67 15.34 7.85 24.75
CA LEU A 67 14.34 8.45 23.87
C LEU A 67 14.99 9.14 22.66
N LEU A 68 16.22 9.64 22.81
CA LEU A 68 17.03 10.13 21.69
C LEU A 68 17.32 9.00 20.68
N PHE A 69 17.75 7.83 21.15
CA PHE A 69 17.98 6.67 20.27
C PHE A 69 16.71 6.19 19.61
N LEU A 70 15.58 6.14 20.33
CA LEU A 70 14.29 5.77 19.77
C LEU A 70 13.85 6.73 18.65
N MET A 71 14.05 8.04 18.82
CA MET A 71 13.78 9.04 17.78
C MET A 71 14.68 8.82 16.54
N VAL A 72 15.98 8.60 16.74
CA VAL A 72 16.92 8.39 15.62
C VAL A 72 16.60 7.11 14.85
N ILE A 73 16.31 6.01 15.55
CA ILE A 73 15.98 4.72 14.92
C ILE A 73 14.68 4.83 14.14
N GLU A 74 13.68 5.56 14.66
CA GLU A 74 12.45 5.86 13.94
C GLU A 74 12.73 6.61 12.63
N GLY A 75 13.53 7.68 12.68
CA GLY A 75 13.92 8.42 11.47
C GLY A 75 14.73 7.59 10.47
N CYS A 76 15.64 6.73 10.95
CA CYS A 76 16.38 5.79 10.12
C CYS A 76 15.45 4.78 9.43
N LEU A 77 14.44 4.29 10.14
CA LEU A 77 13.43 3.38 9.61
C LEU A 77 12.60 4.08 8.52
N TRP A 78 12.15 5.31 8.77
CA TRP A 78 11.44 6.13 7.80
C TRP A 78 12.26 6.34 6.51
N ALA A 79 13.55 6.66 6.66
CA ALA A 79 14.46 6.78 5.52
C ALA A 79 14.61 5.46 4.74
N SER A 80 14.72 4.33 5.44
CA SER A 80 14.81 3.00 4.81
C SER A 80 13.57 2.68 3.99
N VAL A 81 12.38 3.02 4.47
CA VAL A 81 11.12 2.83 3.74
C VAL A 81 11.07 3.72 2.51
N LYS A 82 11.38 5.02 2.64
CA LYS A 82 11.37 5.94 1.49
C LYS A 82 12.33 5.51 0.38
N TRP A 83 13.53 5.06 0.75
CA TRP A 83 14.48 4.54 -0.20
C TRP A 83 13.98 3.26 -0.86
N PHE A 84 13.40 2.32 -0.08
CA PHE A 84 12.84 1.08 -0.60
C PHE A 84 11.72 1.32 -1.63
N VAL A 85 10.85 2.29 -1.41
CA VAL A 85 9.81 2.69 -2.36
C VAL A 85 10.41 3.19 -3.66
N HIS A 86 11.40 4.06 -3.58
CA HIS A 86 12.07 4.63 -4.74
C HIS A 86 12.78 3.55 -5.57
N GLU A 87 13.42 2.59 -4.90
CA GLU A 87 14.07 1.45 -5.54
C GLU A 87 13.06 0.54 -6.26
N LEU A 88 11.91 0.25 -5.61
CA LEU A 88 10.84 -0.53 -6.24
C LEU A 88 10.27 0.16 -7.49
N GLN A 89 10.08 1.48 -7.47
CA GLN A 89 9.60 2.23 -8.63
C GLN A 89 10.58 2.15 -9.83
N GLN A 90 11.88 2.16 -9.55
CA GLN A 90 12.91 2.00 -10.58
C GLN A 90 12.91 0.58 -11.15
N ALA A 91 12.85 -0.44 -10.31
CA ALA A 91 12.79 -1.83 -10.74
C ALA A 91 11.57 -2.12 -11.64
N GLN A 92 10.39 -1.62 -11.25
CA GLN A 92 9.14 -1.75 -12.03
C GLN A 92 9.21 -1.05 -13.40
N THR A 93 9.84 0.14 -13.45
CA THR A 93 10.04 0.87 -14.71
C THR A 93 10.98 0.12 -15.67
N GLN A 94 11.97 -0.60 -15.13
CA GLN A 94 12.97 -1.30 -15.94
C GLN A 94 12.42 -2.58 -16.58
N GLU A 95 11.50 -3.29 -15.93
CA GLU A 95 10.76 -4.41 -16.56
C GLU A 95 9.85 -3.92 -17.71
N GLY A 96 9.22 -2.74 -17.57
CA GLY A 96 8.38 -2.15 -18.62
C GLY A 96 9.15 -1.61 -19.84
N ALA A 97 10.40 -1.17 -19.66
CA ALA A 97 11.23 -0.60 -20.74
C ALA A 97 11.89 -1.67 -21.64
N SER A 98 11.90 -2.94 -21.21
CA SER A 98 12.52 -4.04 -21.95
C SER A 98 11.72 -4.49 -23.19
N THR A 99 10.43 -4.16 -23.28
CA THR A 99 9.54 -4.56 -24.39
C THR A 99 9.42 -3.54 -25.52
N SER A 100 10.19 -2.43 -25.49
CA SER A 100 10.14 -1.39 -26.53
C SER A 100 11.53 -1.04 -27.12
N ARG A 101 12.48 -1.97 -27.05
CA ARG A 101 13.80 -1.85 -27.70
C ARG A 101 14.06 -2.96 -28.73
N GLY A 102 13.00 -3.58 -29.23
CA GLY A 102 13.04 -4.62 -30.27
C GLY A 102 12.74 -4.13 -31.70
N ASP A 103 12.47 -2.84 -31.94
CA ASP A 103 12.01 -2.38 -33.27
C ASP A 103 12.58 -1.00 -33.69
N ALA A 104 13.91 -0.85 -33.67
CA ALA A 104 14.55 0.32 -34.31
C ALA A 104 15.96 0.05 -34.87
N THR A 105 16.36 -1.21 -35.00
CA THR A 105 17.68 -1.55 -35.57
C THR A 105 17.61 -2.59 -36.68
N GLU A 106 16.57 -2.53 -37.52
CA GLU A 106 16.48 -3.31 -38.78
C GLU A 106 16.15 -2.43 -40.01
N LYS A 107 16.61 -1.17 -40.04
CA LYS A 107 16.54 -0.33 -41.24
C LYS A 107 17.83 0.42 -41.56
N HIS A 108 18.98 -0.25 -41.49
CA HIS A 108 20.10 0.14 -42.35
C HIS A 108 21.11 -1.01 -42.43
N ALA A 109 21.55 -1.32 -43.64
CA ALA A 109 22.61 -2.27 -43.97
C ALA A 109 22.22 -3.77 -44.09
N SER A 110 21.36 -4.09 -45.04
CA SER A 110 21.75 -5.11 -46.04
C SER A 110 21.09 -4.87 -47.40
N LYS A 111 21.98 -4.59 -48.34
CA LYS A 111 21.88 -4.45 -49.80
C LYS A 111 20.72 -5.21 -50.46
N PRO A 112 20.18 -4.63 -51.55
CA PRO A 112 19.88 -5.39 -52.74
C PRO A 112 20.87 -5.03 -53.86
N LYS A 113 21.35 -6.11 -54.47
CA LYS A 113 22.15 -6.26 -55.67
C LYS A 113 21.51 -5.54 -56.87
N THR A 114 22.32 -4.85 -57.68
CA THR A 114 21.96 -4.49 -59.06
C THR A 114 23.25 -4.52 -59.90
N GLU A 115 23.26 -5.51 -60.80
CA GLU A 115 23.99 -5.66 -62.07
C GLU A 115 25.50 -5.36 -62.16
#